data_AF-A0AAD4Z6I3-F1
#
_entry.id   AF-A0AAD4Z6I3-F1
#
_cell.length_a   1.000
_cell.length_b   1.000
_cell.length_c   1.000
_cell.angle_alpha   90.00
_cell.angle_beta   90.00
_cell.angle_gamma   90.00
#
_symmetry.space_group_name_H-M   'P 1'
#
loop_
_entity.id
_entity.type
_entity.pdbx_description
1 polymer ?
#
loop_
_entity_poly.entity_id
_entity_poly.type
_entity_poly.pdbx_seq_one_letter_code
_entity_poly.pdbx_strand_id
1 'polypeptide(L)' 'MIEKNGTWELVDIPTEKTVIRVKWVYKTKLNLDGSVEKNKARLVAKGYAQKLGLDYNETYAPVVGLDTIRTLISLAA' A
#
# COMPACT_ATOMS: atom_id res chain seq x y z
N MET A 1 3.46 7.10 -14.71
CA MET A 1 2.29 7.14 -13.80
C MET A 1 2.70 7.11 -12.33
N ILE A 2 3.68 6.28 -11.94
CA ILE A 2 4.24 6.24 -10.58
C ILE A 2 5.18 7.43 -10.27
N GLU A 3 6.00 7.85 -11.25
CA GLU A 3 6.88 9.03 -11.12
C GLU A 3 6.11 10.36 -11.07
N LYS A 4 4.94 10.41 -11.71
CA LYS A 4 4.10 11.62 -11.78
C LYS A 4 3.59 12.07 -10.42
N ASN A 5 3.45 11.13 -9.47
CA ASN A 5 2.99 11.44 -8.12
C ASN A 5 4.13 11.88 -7.19
N GLY A 6 5.39 11.94 -7.66
CA GLY A 6 6.56 12.30 -6.85
C GLY A 6 6.87 11.32 -5.70
N THR A 7 6.17 10.18 -5.65
CA THR A 7 6.30 9.18 -4.59
C THR A 7 7.41 8.15 -4.83
N TRP A 8 7.97 8.10 -6.04
CA TRP A 8 8.97 7.09 -6.42
C TRP A 8 10.01 7.71 -7.37
N GLU A 9 11.25 7.28 -7.19
CA GLU A 9 12.39 7.59 -8.04
C GLU A 9 12.97 6.28 -8.58
N LEU A 10 13.33 6.26 -9.86
CA LEU A 10 14.02 5.13 -10.45
C LEU A 10 15.50 5.20 -10.05
N VAL A 11 15.97 4.17 -9.35
CA VAL A 11 17.38 4.06 -8.92
C VAL A 11 18.02 2.82 -9.51
N ASP A 12 19.32 2.91 -9.77
CA ASP A 12 20.12 1.75 -10.16
C ASP A 12 20.14 0.70 -9.05
N ILE A 13 20.33 -0.56 -9.45
CA ILE A 13 20.38 -1.68 -8.52
C ILE A 13 21.62 -1.49 -7.62
N PRO A 14 21.47 -1.43 -6.29
CA PRO A 14 22.60 -1.28 -5.40
C PRO A 14 23.51 -2.51 -5.50
N THR A 15 24.81 -2.27 -5.67
CA THR A 15 25.83 -3.32 -5.69
C THR A 15 25.73 -4.15 -4.40
N GLU A 16 25.72 -5.48 -4.53
CA GLU A 16 25.62 -6.45 -3.43
C GLU A 16 24.29 -6.56 -2.67
N LYS A 17 23.21 -5.90 -3.13
CA LYS A 17 21.88 -6.07 -2.53
C LYS A 17 20.97 -7.01 -3.32
N THR A 18 20.21 -7.83 -2.60
CA THR A 18 19.17 -8.67 -3.20
C THR A 18 17.93 -7.83 -3.44
N VAL A 19 17.54 -7.66 -4.71
CA VAL A 19 16.33 -6.90 -5.05
C VAL A 19 15.08 -7.74 -4.78
N ILE A 20 14.20 -7.22 -3.91
CA ILE A 20 12.89 -7.84 -3.67
C ILE A 20 11.96 -7.52 -4.83
N ARG A 21 11.47 -8.56 -5.51
CA ARG A 21 10.47 -8.38 -6.57
C ARG A 21 9.14 -7.92 -5.96
N VAL A 22 8.40 -7.14 -6.74
CA VAL A 22 7.03 -6.72 -6.43
C VAL A 22 6.01 -7.44 -7.31
N LYS A 23 4.74 -7.43 -6.89
CA LYS A 23 3.60 -7.87 -7.71
C LYS A 23 2.43 -6.93 -7.50
N TRP A 24 1.60 -6.78 -8.53
CA TRP A 24 0.31 -6.12 -8.40
C TRP A 24 -0.75 -7.10 -7.88
N VAL A 25 -1.53 -6.66 -6.90
CA VAL A 25 -2.69 -7.37 -6.37
C VAL A 25 -3.92 -6.52 -6.67
N TYR A 26 -4.82 -7.08 -7.47
CA TYR A 26 -6.09 -6.47 -7.82
C TYR A 26 -7.21 -7.09 -7.00
N LYS A 27 -8.10 -6.25 -6.46
CA LYS A 27 -9.29 -6.70 -5.74
C LYS A 27 -10.44 -5.75 -6.01
N THR A 28 -11.55 -6.29 -6.48
CA THR A 28 -12.81 -5.54 -6.58
C THR A 28 -13.54 -5.65 -5.24
N LYS A 29 -13.91 -4.50 -4.66
CA LYS A 29 -14.82 -4.39 -3.53
C LYS A 29 -16.23 -4.22 -4.11
N LEU A 30 -17.14 -5.10 -3.69
CA LEU A 30 -18.53 -5.09 -4.09
C LEU A 30 -19.38 -4.52 -2.95
N ASN A 31 -20.48 -3.86 -3.31
CA ASN A 31 -21.55 -3.48 -2.41
C ASN A 31 -22.40 -4.72 -2.03
N LEU A 32 -23.31 -4.54 -1.05
CA LEU A 32 -24.22 -5.61 -0.61
C LEU A 32 -25.14 -6.13 -1.72
N ASP A 33 -25.46 -5.28 -2.70
CA ASP A 33 -26.26 -5.62 -3.88
C ASP A 33 -25.46 -6.27 -5.02
N GLY A 34 -24.15 -6.48 -4.82
CA GLY A 34 -23.24 -7.05 -5.82
C GLY A 34 -22.70 -6.06 -6.83
N SER A 35 -23.09 -4.78 -6.78
CA SER A 35 -22.51 -3.74 -7.64
C SER A 35 -21.07 -3.41 -7.25
N VAL A 36 -20.28 -2.86 -8.18
CA VAL A 36 -18.88 -2.53 -7.92
C VAL A 36 -18.79 -1.25 -7.07
N GLU A 37 -18.36 -1.38 -5.82
CA GLU A 37 -18.06 -0.24 -4.95
C GLU A 37 -16.72 0.39 -5.33
N LYS A 38 -15.66 -0.44 -5.45
CA LYS A 38 -14.30 0.06 -5.69
C LYS A 38 -13.37 -1.00 -6.25
N ASN A 39 -12.70 -0.68 -7.36
CA ASN A 39 -11.54 -1.44 -7.82
C ASN A 39 -10.29 -1.00 -7.04
N LYS A 40 -9.64 -1.94 -6.36
CA LYS A 40 -8.41 -1.71 -5.60
C LYS A 40 -7.24 -2.36 -6.32
N ALA A 41 -6.17 -1.59 -6.53
CA ALA A 41 -4.88 -2.11 -6.97
C ALA A 41 -3.85 -1.81 -5.89
N ARG A 42 -3.02 -2.79 -5.55
CA ARG A 42 -1.92 -2.64 -4.58
C ARG A 42 -0.64 -3.19 -5.18
N LEU A 43 0.43 -2.41 -5.13
CA LEU A 43 1.77 -2.91 -5.41
C LEU A 43 2.33 -3.47 -4.10
N VAL A 44 2.65 -4.76 -4.08
CA VAL A 44 3.08 -5.46 -2.86
C VAL A 44 4.40 -6.14 -3.12
N ALA A 45 5.36 -5.96 -2.23
CA ALA A 45 6.61 -6.70 -2.24
C ALA A 45 6.36 -8.20 -1.99
N LYS A 46 7.17 -9.06 -2.59
CA LYS A 46 7.11 -10.51 -2.35
C LYS A 46 7.71 -10.81 -0.97
N GLY A 47 6.86 -10.76 0.06
CA GLY A 47 7.26 -10.87 1.47
C GLY A 47 8.05 -12.12 1.84
N TYR A 48 7.91 -13.23 1.12
CA TYR A 48 8.72 -14.44 1.35
C TYR A 48 10.22 -14.23 1.10
N ALA A 49 10.60 -13.18 0.37
CA ALA A 49 11.98 -12.80 0.09
C ALA A 49 12.50 -11.71 1.05
N GLN A 50 11.68 -11.24 1.99
CA GLN A 50 12.06 -10.21 2.96
C GLN A 50 12.70 -10.81 4.20
N LYS A 51 13.71 -10.12 4.74
CA LYS A 51 14.36 -10.43 6.02
C LYS A 51 14.07 -9.32 7.05
N LEU A 52 13.56 -9.73 8.21
CA LEU A 52 13.44 -8.85 9.38
C LEU A 52 14.82 -8.25 9.73
N GLY A 53 14.89 -6.96 10.06
CA GLY A 53 16.18 -6.30 10.36
C GLY A 53 16.87 -5.70 9.13
N LEU A 54 16.52 -6.16 7.93
CA LEU A 54 17.18 -5.82 6.65
C LEU A 54 16.22 -5.13 5.67
N ASP A 55 15.07 -5.74 5.42
CA ASP A 55 14.10 -5.30 4.41
C ASP A 55 12.87 -4.62 5.02
N TYR A 56 12.59 -4.87 6.30
CA TYR A 56 11.55 -4.18 7.05
C TYR A 56 11.94 -4.10 8.53
N ASN A 57 11.91 -2.87 9.04
CA ASN A 57 12.10 -2.54 10.46
C ASN A 57 10.93 -1.74 11.03
N GLU A 58 10.06 -1.20 10.18
CA GLU A 58 8.97 -0.32 10.61
C GLU A 58 7.61 -0.99 10.45
N THR A 59 6.83 -0.94 11.53
CA THR A 59 5.40 -1.27 11.49
C THR A 59 4.68 -0.14 10.77
N TYR A 60 4.28 -0.35 9.51
CA TYR A 60 3.41 0.61 8.82
C TYR A 60 2.06 0.69 9.55
N ALA A 61 1.88 1.75 10.33
CA ALA A 61 0.65 2.05 11.04
C ALA A 61 -0.52 2.23 10.05
N PRO A 62 -1.77 1.92 10.46
CA PRO A 62 -2.92 2.01 9.58
C PRO A 62 -3.13 3.45 9.09
N VAL A 63 -3.24 3.61 7.77
CA VAL A 63 -3.62 4.88 7.15
C VAL A 63 -5.09 5.15 7.48
N VAL A 64 -5.32 6.06 8.42
CA VAL A 64 -6.66 6.55 8.77
C VAL A 64 -7.26 7.27 7.56
N GLY A 65 -8.47 6.86 7.18
CA GLY A 65 -9.22 7.52 6.10
C GLY A 65 -9.85 8.83 6.55
N LEU A 66 -10.00 9.79 5.64
CA LEU A 66 -10.70 11.05 5.92
C LEU A 66 -12.12 10.81 6.44
N ASP A 67 -12.79 9.74 6.00
CA ASP A 67 -14.11 9.37 6.50
C ASP A 67 -14.05 8.98 7.98
N THR A 68 -13.03 8.23 8.39
CA THR A 68 -12.79 7.88 9.80
C THR A 68 -12.55 9.13 10.64
N ILE A 69 -11.77 10.09 10.13
CA ILE A 69 -11.55 11.38 10.80
C ILE A 69 -12.86 12.15 10.95
N ARG A 70 -13.66 12.24 9.88
CA ARG A 70 -14.95 12.94 9.88
C ARG A 70 -15.92 12.32 10.87
N THR A 71 -16.05 10.99 10.88
CA THR A 71 -16.92 10.28 11.83
C THR A 71 -16.50 10.53 13.28
N LEU A 72 -15.20 10.52 13.57
CA LEU A 72 -14.69 10.78 14.91
C LEU A 72 -15.01 12.21 15.38
N ILE A 73 -14.82 13.20 14.50
CA ILE A 73 -15.16 14.60 14.79
C ILE A 73 -16.67 14.75 15.02
N SER A 74 -17.50 14.12 14.20
CA SER A 74 -18.96 14.19 14.34
C SER A 74 -19.49 13.52 15.61
N LEU A 75 -18.83 12.49 16.13
CA LEU A 75 -19.22 11.81 17.37
C LEU A 75 -18.83 12.60 18.62
N ALA A 76 -17.75 13.39 18.54
CA ALA A 76 -17.25 14.20 19.65
C ALA A 76 -17.96 15.56 19.80
N ALA A 77 -18.77 15.94 18.81
CA ALA A 77 -19.55 17.19 18.78
C ALA A 77 -20.86 17.09 19.57
#